data_AF-A0A3R7WYZ2-F1
#
_entry.id   AF-A0A3R7WYZ2-F1
#
_cell.length_a   1.000
_cell.length_b   1.000
_cell.length_c   1.000
_cell.angle_alpha   90.00
_cell.angle_beta   90.00
_cell.angle_gamma   90.00
#
_symmetry.space_group_name_H-M   'P 1'
#
loop_
_entity.id
_entity.type
_entity.pdbx_description
1 polymer ?
#
loop_
_entity_poly.entity_id
_entity_poly.type
_entity_poly.pdbx_seq_one_letter_code
_entity_poly.pdbx_strand_id
1 'polypeptide(L)'
;MKPFLDIIINSKTEMKRFGHLLSNILTPGDVITLDGSVGVGKTFLCKSIINKITKIKEIPSPTFNLVLTYPYKFNNEICHCDFYRINSFHEVEELGIFEDLKKK
;
A
#
# COMPACT_ATOMS: atom_id res chain seq x y z
N MET A 1 6.72 -3.54 -19.35
CA MET A 1 7.94 -2.88 -18.83
C MET A 1 8.87 -3.97 -18.32
N LYS A 2 10.18 -3.96 -18.62
CA LYS A 2 11.11 -4.92 -18.00
C LYS A 2 11.35 -4.50 -16.54
N PRO A 3 11.44 -5.44 -15.59
CA PRO A 3 11.74 -5.11 -14.20
C PRO A 3 13.14 -4.50 -14.12
N PHE A 4 13.29 -3.46 -13.32
CA PHE A 4 14.61 -2.91 -12.98
C PHE A 4 15.34 -3.76 -11.93
N LEU A 5 14.58 -4.61 -11.21
CA LEU A 5 15.05 -5.46 -10.13
C LEU A 5 14.12 -6.66 -9.98
N ASP A 6 14.69 -7.86 -9.88
CA ASP A 6 13.98 -9.11 -9.58
C ASP A 6 14.46 -9.67 -8.23
N ILE A 7 13.52 -9.95 -7.34
CA ILE A 7 13.78 -10.48 -5.99
C ILE A 7 12.89 -11.70 -5.78
N ILE A 8 13.46 -12.78 -5.24
CA ILE A 8 12.71 -13.96 -4.82
C ILE A 8 12.42 -13.85 -3.32
N ILE A 9 11.15 -14.02 -2.94
CA ILE A 9 10.69 -14.02 -1.54
C ILE A 9 10.02 -15.36 -1.26
N ASN A 10 10.62 -16.17 -0.41
CA ASN A 10 10.21 -17.56 -0.17
C ASN A 10 9.41 -17.75 1.14
N SER A 11 9.28 -16.70 1.95
CA SER A 11 8.61 -16.80 3.24
C SER A 11 7.89 -15.51 3.65
N LYS A 12 6.89 -15.65 4.54
CA LYS A 12 6.23 -14.50 5.18
C LYS A 12 7.22 -13.62 5.95
N THR A 13 8.24 -14.23 6.56
CA THR A 13 9.28 -13.51 7.29
C THR A 13 10.13 -12.65 6.35
N GLU A 14 10.51 -13.18 5.18
CA GLU A 14 11.20 -12.40 4.14
C GLU A 14 10.32 -11.29 3.59
N MET A 15 9.04 -11.56 3.30
CA MET A 15 8.10 -10.54 2.83
C MET A 15 7.95 -9.40 3.85
N LYS A 16 7.91 -9.74 5.15
CA LYS A 16 7.85 -8.74 6.23
C LYS A 16 9.11 -7.89 6.28
N ARG A 17 10.29 -8.54 6.18
CA ARG A 17 11.58 -7.83 6.12
C ARG A 17 11.65 -6.91 4.90
N PHE A 18 11.19 -7.36 3.74
CA PHE A 18 11.11 -6.55 2.53
C PHE A 18 10.21 -5.32 2.72
N GLY A 19 9.01 -5.50 3.27
CA GLY A 19 8.13 -4.38 3.61
C GLY A 19 8.75 -3.39 4.60
N HIS A 20 9.51 -3.89 5.59
CA HIS A 20 10.24 -3.01 6.49
C HIS A 20 11.35 -2.21 5.79
N LEU A 21 12.06 -2.80 4.83
CA LEU A 21 13.08 -2.09 4.05
C LEU A 21 12.46 -0.98 3.21
N LEU A 22 11.37 -1.29 2.50
CA LEU A 22 10.61 -0.29 1.74
C LEU A 22 10.16 0.87 2.63
N SER A 23 9.63 0.58 3.82
CA SER A 23 9.15 1.63 4.73
C SER A 23 10.20 2.66 5.16
N ASN A 24 11.50 2.32 5.07
CA ASN A 24 12.58 3.23 5.45
C ASN A 24 12.90 4.26 4.35
N ILE A 25 12.50 3.99 3.10
CA ILE A 25 12.81 4.85 1.95
C ILE A 25 11.59 5.64 1.45
N LEU A 26 10.39 5.28 1.90
CA LEU A 26 9.15 5.95 1.50
C LEU A 26 8.99 7.31 2.16
N THR A 27 8.58 8.28 1.34
CA THR A 27 8.34 9.67 1.68
C THR A 27 6.95 10.12 1.22
N PRO A 28 6.39 11.21 1.79
CA PRO A 28 5.12 11.76 1.31
C PRO A 28 5.16 12.05 -0.20
N GLY A 29 4.12 11.59 -0.92
CA GLY A 29 4.02 11.71 -2.38
C GLY A 29 4.41 10.44 -3.15
N ASP A 30 5.06 9.47 -2.51
CA ASP A 30 5.35 8.17 -3.13
C ASP A 30 4.08 7.34 -3.34
N VAL A 31 3.99 6.67 -4.48
CA VAL A 31 2.88 5.77 -4.82
C VAL A 31 3.44 4.39 -5.13
N ILE A 32 2.95 3.37 -4.42
CA ILE A 32 3.27 1.97 -4.66
C ILE A 32 2.04 1.26 -5.22
N THR A 33 2.15 0.75 -6.44
CA THR A 33 1.15 -0.13 -7.03
C THR A 33 1.56 -1.59 -6.86
N LEU A 34 0.68 -2.43 -6.33
CA LEU A 34 0.91 -3.86 -6.21
C LEU A 34 -0.01 -4.62 -7.16
N ASP A 35 0.58 -5.35 -8.10
CA ASP A 35 -0.14 -6.20 -9.04
C ASP A 35 0.15 -7.68 -8.76
N GLY A 36 -0.81 -8.55 -9.08
CA GLY A 36 -0.72 -9.98 -8.91
C GLY A 36 -2.03 -10.61 -8.49
N SER A 37 -2.12 -11.95 -8.53
CA SER A 37 -3.36 -12.68 -8.23
C SER A 37 -3.78 -12.60 -6.75
N VAL A 38 -5.00 -13.03 -6.45
CA VAL A 38 -5.48 -13.14 -5.06
C VAL A 38 -4.61 -14.13 -4.30
N GLY A 39 -4.26 -13.79 -3.05
CA GLY A 39 -3.47 -14.68 -2.18
C GLY A 39 -1.94 -14.58 -2.34
N VAL A 40 -1.41 -13.86 -3.32
CA VAL A 40 0.06 -13.72 -3.53
C VAL A 40 0.80 -12.93 -2.45
N GLY A 41 0.06 -12.29 -1.54
CA GLY A 41 0.65 -11.59 -0.39
C GLY A 41 0.67 -10.05 -0.47
N LYS A 42 -0.01 -9.43 -1.45
CA LYS A 42 -0.13 -7.96 -1.58
C LYS A 42 -0.54 -7.28 -0.27
N THR A 43 -1.65 -7.72 0.33
CA THR A 43 -2.13 -7.18 1.61
C THR A 43 -1.14 -7.41 2.75
N PHE A 44 -0.42 -8.53 2.75
CA PHE A 44 0.60 -8.81 3.78
C PHE A 44 1.78 -7.83 3.67
N LEU A 45 2.20 -7.50 2.44
CA LEU A 45 3.22 -6.49 2.20
C LEU A 45 2.76 -5.10 2.68
N CYS A 46 1.56 -4.65 2.29
CA CYS A 46 0.99 -3.38 2.75
C CYS A 46 0.97 -3.29 4.29
N LYS A 47 0.43 -4.32 4.96
CA LYS A 47 0.39 -4.38 6.43
C LYS A 47 1.78 -4.31 7.05
N SER A 48 2.77 -4.97 6.46
CA SER A 48 4.16 -4.95 6.95
C SER A 48 4.77 -3.55 6.84
N ILE A 49 4.52 -2.83 5.74
CA ILE A 49 4.97 -1.44 5.55
C ILE A 49 4.28 -0.53 6.57
N ILE A 50 2.93 -0.54 6.60
CA ILE A 50 2.13 0.34 7.47
C ILE A 50 2.47 0.08 8.93
N ASN A 51 2.51 -1.18 9.38
CA ASN A 51 2.87 -1.55 10.76
C ASN A 51 4.25 -1.01 11.15
N LYS A 52 5.23 -1.10 10.24
CA LYS A 52 6.59 -0.64 10.54
C LYS A 52 6.66 0.87 10.75
N ILE A 53 5.88 1.62 9.99
CA ILE A 53 5.79 3.09 10.10
C ILE A 53 4.99 3.49 11.34
N THR A 54 3.77 2.97 11.48
CA THR A 54 2.78 3.49 12.45
C THR A 54 2.77 2.77 13.79
N LYS A 55 3.38 1.58 13.87
CA LYS A 55 3.33 0.67 15.04
C LYS A 55 1.93 0.13 15.36
N ILE A 56 0.94 0.35 14.51
CA ILE A 56 -0.42 -0.19 14.67
C ILE A 56 -0.39 -1.70 14.52
N LYS A 57 -0.88 -2.44 15.52
CA LYS A 57 -0.83 -3.90 15.55
C LYS A 57 -1.81 -4.55 14.57
N GLU A 58 -3.00 -3.98 14.43
CA GLU A 58 -4.08 -4.53 13.62
C GLU A 58 -4.41 -3.61 12.46
N ILE A 59 -4.12 -4.09 11.25
CA ILE A 59 -4.32 -3.35 10.01
C ILE A 59 -5.26 -4.22 9.18
N PRO A 60 -6.56 -3.89 9.10
CA PRO A 60 -7.50 -4.65 8.29
C PRO A 60 -7.19 -4.49 6.80
N SER A 61 -7.75 -5.39 5.98
CA SER A 61 -7.71 -5.22 4.53
C SER A 61 -8.78 -4.21 4.12
N PRO A 62 -8.49 -3.20 3.28
CA PRO A 62 -9.47 -2.24 2.81
C PRO A 62 -10.40 -2.84 1.74
N THR A 63 -10.43 -4.16 1.53
CA THR A 63 -11.21 -4.85 0.49
C THR A 63 -12.71 -4.47 0.46
N PHE A 64 -13.29 -4.06 1.59
CA PHE A 64 -14.68 -3.56 1.65
C PHE A 64 -14.78 -2.03 1.72
N ASN A 65 -13.83 -1.36 2.39
CA ASN A 65 -13.86 0.08 2.58
C ASN A 65 -13.21 0.85 1.42
N LEU A 66 -12.60 0.12 0.48
CA LEU A 66 -11.78 0.55 -0.66
C LEU A 66 -10.50 1.29 -0.26
N VAL A 67 -10.56 2.11 0.80
CA VAL A 67 -9.49 2.95 1.32
C VAL A 67 -9.49 2.91 2.84
N LEU A 68 -8.30 2.83 3.43
CA LEU A 68 -8.06 3.05 4.85
C LEU A 68 -6.86 3.98 5.01
N THR A 69 -6.98 5.00 5.84
CA THR A 69 -5.89 5.94 6.13
C THR A 69 -5.22 5.64 7.47
N TYR A 70 -3.92 5.90 7.52
CA TYR A 70 -3.11 5.74 8.73
C TYR A 70 -2.16 6.93 8.88
N PRO A 71 -1.84 7.37 10.12
CA PRO A 71 -0.99 8.53 10.33
C PRO A 71 0.46 8.31 9.85
N TYR A 72 1.03 9.33 9.24
CA TYR A 72 2.46 9.47 8.89
C TYR A 72 3.02 10.78 9.50
N LYS A 73 4.34 10.95 9.52
CA LYS A 73 5.03 12.13 10.06
C LYS A 73 4.49 13.45 9.48
N PHE A 74 4.59 14.53 10.25
CA PHE A 74 4.27 15.90 9.82
C PHE A 74 2.85 16.04 9.22
N ASN A 75 1.84 15.45 9.85
CA ASN A 75 0.44 15.46 9.43
C ASN A 75 0.16 14.88 8.04
N ASN A 76 1.02 14.00 7.54
CA ASN A 76 0.75 13.22 6.34
C ASN A 76 0.03 11.92 6.69
N GLU A 77 -0.50 11.23 5.67
CA GLU A 77 -1.19 9.96 5.83
C GLU A 77 -0.67 8.90 4.86
N ILE A 78 -0.85 7.63 5.24
CA ILE A 78 -0.70 6.48 4.34
C ILE A 78 -2.09 6.05 3.90
N CYS A 79 -2.34 6.07 2.60
CA CYS A 79 -3.58 5.55 2.00
C CYS A 79 -3.38 4.09 1.59
N HIS A 80 -3.98 3.16 2.33
CA HIS A 80 -4.04 1.74 1.97
C HIS A 80 -5.31 1.48 1.14
N CYS A 81 -5.12 1.22 -0.15
CA CYS A 81 -6.21 1.03 -1.09
C CYS A 81 -6.25 -0.41 -1.63
N ASP A 82 -7.45 -0.95 -1.87
CA ASP A 82 -7.65 -2.23 -2.54
C ASP A 82 -8.77 -2.09 -3.58
N PHE A 83 -8.35 -2.11 -4.85
CA PHE A 83 -9.23 -1.89 -6.01
C PHE A 83 -9.78 -3.19 -6.60
N TYR A 84 -9.65 -4.33 -5.91
CA TYR A 84 -10.11 -5.63 -6.42
C TYR A 84 -11.60 -5.66 -6.81
N ARG A 85 -12.42 -4.79 -6.22
CA ARG A 85 -13.88 -4.72 -6.46
C ARG A 85 -14.33 -3.52 -7.29
N ILE A 86 -13.40 -2.73 -7.79
CA ILE A 86 -13.73 -1.58 -8.63
C ILE A 86 -13.89 -2.04 -10.07
N ASN A 87 -15.02 -1.67 -10.68
CA ASN A 87 -15.35 -2.09 -12.05
C ASN A 87 -15.03 -1.03 -13.10
N SER A 88 -14.75 0.21 -12.68
CA SER A 88 -14.47 1.32 -13.58
C SER A 88 -13.51 2.33 -12.98
N PHE A 89 -12.77 3.04 -13.83
CA PHE A 89 -11.91 4.13 -13.38
C PHE A 89 -12.69 5.26 -12.69
N HIS A 90 -13.93 5.51 -13.13
CA HIS A 90 -14.81 6.53 -12.55
C HIS A 90 -15.10 6.28 -11.07
N GLU A 91 -15.34 5.02 -10.67
CA GLU A 91 -15.49 4.64 -9.26
C GLU A 91 -14.23 4.96 -8.43
N VAL A 92 -13.03 4.89 -9.03
CA VAL A 92 -11.80 5.29 -8.33
C VAL A 92 -11.74 6.81 -8.16
N GLU A 93 -12.16 7.56 -9.17
CA GLU A 93 -12.18 9.03 -9.12
C GLU A 93 -13.15 9.53 -8.05
N GLU A 94 -14.33 8.93 -7.92
CA GLU A 94 -15.31 9.25 -6.88
C GLU A 94 -14.80 9.04 -5.45
N LEU A 95 -13.80 8.17 -5.25
CA LEU A 95 -13.19 7.97 -3.93
C LEU A 95 -12.29 9.13 -3.48
N GLY A 96 -11.96 10.07 -4.37
CA GLY A 96 -11.16 11.26 -4.04
C GLY A 96 -9.69 10.99 -3.66
N ILE A 97 -9.23 9.73 -3.75
CA ILE A 97 -7.91 9.28 -3.25
C ILE A 97 -6.74 10.04 -3.90
N PHE A 98 -6.92 10.47 -5.15
CA PHE A 98 -5.88 11.13 -5.94
C PHE A 98 -6.00 12.66 -5.96
N GLU A 99 -6.97 13.24 -5.25
CA GLU A 99 -7.13 14.70 -5.22
C GLU A 99 -5.93 15.39 -4.57
N ASP A 100 -5.36 14.79 -3.52
CA ASP A 100 -4.19 15.33 -2.84
C ASP A 100 -2.89 15.14 -3.63
N LEU A 101 -2.80 14.14 -4.52
CA LEU A 101 -1.65 13.97 -5.41
C LEU A 101 -1.55 15.09 -6.47
N LYS A 102 -2.65 15.78 -6.75
CA LYS A 102 -2.69 16.90 -7.71
C LYS A 102 -2.24 18.22 -7.09
N LYS A 103 -2.15 18.32 -5.76
CA LYS A 103 -1.66 19.49 -5.02
C LYS A 103 -0.13 19.46 -4.99
N LYS A 104 0.49 19.77 -6.14
CA LYS A 104 1.90 20.15 -6.22
C LYS A 104 2.05 21.65 -6.15
#